data_AF-X0XFU7-F1
#
_entry.id   AF-X0XFU7-F1
#
_cell.length_a   1.000
_cell.length_b   1.000
_cell.length_c   1.000
_cell.angle_alpha   90.00
_cell.angle_beta   90.00
_cell.angle_gamma   90.00
#
_symmetry.space_group_name_H-M   'P 1'
#
loop_
_entity.id
_entity.type
_entity.pdbx_description
1 polymer ?
#
loop_
_entity_poly.entity_id
_entity_poly.type
_entity_poly.pdbx_seq_one_letter_code
_entity_poly.pdbx_strand_id
1 'polypeptide(L)' 'REGNNVYGGAVNIAARIAAASEPGEVLVSDTVRSLGRTSADVTFDDRGEHTLKGVGEPQRLFAVRGGG' A
#
# COMPACT_ATOMS: atom_id res chain seq x y z
N ARG A 1 0.54 27.47 -8.43
CA ARG A 1 0.40 27.79 -6.99
C ARG A 1 -0.61 26.80 -6.44
N GLU A 2 -0.14 25.66 -5.94
CA GLU A 2 -0.91 24.65 -5.16
C GLU A 2 0.16 23.89 -4.38
N GLY A 3 0.53 24.29 -3.17
CA GLY A 3 -0.38 24.59 -2.08
C GLY A 3 -0.71 23.34 -1.28
N ASN A 4 0.29 22.50 -1.00
CA ASN A 4 0.44 21.92 0.33
C ASN A 4 -0.73 21.08 0.88
N ASN A 5 -1.47 20.35 0.05
CA ASN A 5 -2.53 19.44 0.55
C ASN A 5 -1.97 18.17 1.26
N VAL A 6 -0.64 18.11 1.44
CA VAL A 6 0.07 17.01 2.09
C VAL A 6 -0.06 17.06 3.63
N TYR A 7 -0.63 18.12 4.21
CA TYR A 7 -0.66 18.32 5.67
C TYR A 7 -1.84 17.69 6.42
N GLY A 8 -2.66 16.86 5.76
CA GLY A 8 -3.73 16.12 6.46
C GLY A 8 -4.35 14.94 5.71
N GLY A 9 -4.27 14.91 4.37
CA GLY A 9 -4.86 13.83 3.56
C GLY A 9 -3.96 12.61 3.32
N ALA A 10 -2.64 12.84 3.19
CA ALA A 10 -1.64 11.88 2.75
C ALA A 10 -0.92 11.11 3.89
N VAL A 11 -1.09 11.55 5.14
CA VAL A 11 -0.20 11.16 6.25
C VAL A 11 -0.37 9.72 6.72
N ASN A 12 -1.43 9.00 6.34
CA ASN A 12 -1.49 7.58 6.66
C ASN A 12 -2.15 6.69 5.62
N ILE A 13 -1.64 6.76 4.38
CA ILE A 13 -1.92 5.75 3.35
C ILE A 13 -1.59 4.35 3.88
N ALA A 14 -0.49 4.19 4.62
CA ALA A 14 -0.10 2.91 5.22
C ALA A 14 -1.16 2.33 6.18
N ALA A 15 -1.73 3.14 7.08
CA ALA A 15 -2.78 2.68 8.00
C ALA A 15 -4.09 2.39 7.28
N ARG A 16 -4.40 3.12 6.20
CA ARG A 16 -5.59 2.82 5.38
C ARG A 16 -5.42 1.51 4.62
N ILE A 17 -4.23 1.24 4.11
CA ILE A 17 -3.87 -0.04 3.51
C ILE A 17 -3.95 -1.15 4.57
N ALA A 18 -3.39 -0.94 5.75
CA ALA A 18 -3.46 -1.90 6.85
C ALA A 18 -4.91 -2.18 7.32
N ALA A 19 -5.77 -1.17 7.29
CA ALA A 19 -7.19 -1.32 7.60
C ALA A 19 -7.98 -2.06 6.51
N ALA A 20 -7.45 -2.14 5.28
CA ALA A 20 -8.02 -2.93 4.18
C ALA A 20 -7.50 -4.38 4.14
N SER A 21 -6.52 -4.73 4.98
CA SER A 21 -5.96 -6.08 5.03
C SER A 21 -6.90 -7.03 5.77
N GLU A 22 -6.91 -8.29 5.32
CA GLU A 22 -7.52 -9.37 6.08
C GLU A 22 -6.69 -9.71 7.35
N PRO A 23 -7.28 -10.34 8.38
CA PRO A 23 -6.54 -10.79 9.56
C PRO A 23 -5.38 -11.72 9.18
N GLY A 24 -4.17 -11.37 9.63
CA GLY A 24 -2.95 -12.13 9.33
C GLY A 24 -2.29 -11.77 7.99
N GLU A 25 -2.80 -10.77 7.29
CA GLU A 25 -2.25 -10.29 6.03
C GLU A 25 -1.55 -8.94 6.15
N VAL A 26 -0.48 -8.77 5.36
CA VAL A 26 0.21 -7.50 5.18
C VAL A 26 -0.02 -7.01 3.75
N LEU A 27 -0.84 -5.97 3.59
CA LEU A 27 -0.98 -5.26 2.32
C LEU A 27 0.04 -4.13 2.19
N VAL A 28 0.54 -3.95 0.98
CA VAL A 28 1.53 -2.92 0.63
C VAL A 28 1.15 -2.22 -0.67
N SER A 29 1.62 -0.99 -0.85
CA SER A 29 1.52 -0.26 -2.12
C SER A 29 2.56 -0.76 -3.13
N ASP A 30 2.39 -0.41 -4.40
CA ASP A 30 3.36 -0.75 -5.45
C ASP A 30 4.78 -0.24 -5.15
N THR A 31 4.91 0.95 -4.54
CA THR A 31 6.20 1.50 -4.13
C THR A 31 6.89 0.65 -3.07
N VAL A 32 6.17 0.15 -2.08
CA VAL A 32 6.76 -0.72 -1.05
C VAL A 32 7.09 -2.10 -1.64
N ARG A 33 6.24 -2.61 -2.54
CA ARG A 33 6.51 -3.84 -3.29
C ARG A 33 7.79 -3.75 -4.12
N SER A 34 8.02 -2.62 -4.79
CA SER A 34 9.22 -2.45 -5.64
C SER A 34 10.50 -2.41 -4.80
N LEU A 35 10.46 -1.76 -3.63
CA LEU A 35 11.57 -1.76 -2.67
C LEU A 35 11.77 -3.15 -2.03
N GLY A 36 10.69 -3.82 -1.61
CA GLY A 36 10.74 -5.13 -0.96
C GLY A 36 11.34 -6.22 -1.86
N ARG A 37 11.01 -6.21 -3.16
CA ARG A 37 11.57 -7.16 -4.15
C ARG A 37 13.09 -7.08 -4.31
N THR A 38 13.71 -5.96 -3.92
CA THR A 38 15.17 -5.81 -3.98
C THR A 38 15.88 -6.21 -2.69
N SER A 39 15.16 -6.43 -1.59
CA SER A 39 15.73 -6.53 -0.25
C SER A 39 15.37 -7.80 0.52
N ALA A 40 14.30 -8.51 0.14
CA ALA A 40 13.85 -9.70 0.84
C ALA A 40 13.31 -10.78 -0.11
N ASP A 41 13.45 -12.04 0.30
CA ASP A 41 12.91 -13.20 -0.40
C ASP A 41 11.42 -13.38 -0.05
N VAL A 42 10.61 -12.42 -0.52
CA VAL A 42 9.17 -12.37 -0.27
C VAL A 42 8.42 -12.28 -1.59
N THR A 43 7.29 -12.96 -1.67
CA THR A 43 6.41 -12.91 -2.84
C THR A 43 5.25 -11.96 -2.59
N PHE A 44 4.66 -11.44 -3.66
CA PHE A 44 3.58 -10.45 -3.58
C PHE A 44 2.43 -10.88 -4.49
N ASP A 45 1.23 -10.98 -3.91
CA ASP A 45 0.00 -11.25 -4.67
C ASP A 45 -0.69 -9.94 -5.01
N ASP A 46 -1.04 -9.73 -6.28
CA ASP A 46 -1.82 -8.58 -6.73
C ASP A 46 -3.26 -8.67 -6.19
N ARG A 47 -3.72 -7.59 -5.53
CA ARG A 47 -5.07 -7.46 -4.97
C ARG A 47 -5.93 -6.44 -5.70
N GLY A 48 -5.48 -6.01 -6.87
CA GLY A 48 -6.16 -5.03 -7.71
C GLY A 48 -6.01 -3.61 -7.21
N GLU A 49 -6.85 -2.74 -7.76
CA GLU A 49 -6.90 -1.32 -7.43
C GLU A 49 -7.90 -1.06 -6.30
N HIS A 50 -7.46 -0.30 -5.31
CA HIS A 50 -8.24 0.06 -4.13
C HIS A 50 -8.38 1.58 -4.08
N THR A 51 -9.62 2.05 -4.00
CA THR A 51 -9.90 3.46 -3.73
C THR A 51 -9.71 3.72 -2.24
N LEU A 52 -8.59 4.34 -1.89
CA LEU A 52 -8.33 4.74 -0.52
C LEU A 52 -8.96 6.11 -0.26
N LYS A 53 -9.74 6.23 0.82
CA LYS A 53 -10.33 7.51 1.24
C LYS A 53 -9.24 8.59 1.27
N GLY A 54 -9.44 9.72 0.60
CA GLY A 54 -8.50 10.84 0.61
C GLY A 54 -7.28 10.70 -0.33
N VAL A 55 -7.25 9.68 -1.18
CA VAL A 55 -6.32 9.57 -2.32
C VAL A 55 -7.13 9.83 -3.59
N GLY A 56 -6.65 10.74 -4.44
CA GLY A 56 -7.38 11.15 -5.65
C GLY A 56 -7.49 10.03 -6.68
N GLU A 57 -6.43 9.22 -6.78
CA GLU A 57 -6.33 8.12 -7.74
C GLU A 57 -6.39 6.75 -7.04
N PRO A 58 -7.03 5.73 -7.65
CA PRO A 58 -6.97 4.36 -7.17
C PRO A 58 -5.53 3.89 -6.97
N GLN A 59 -5.27 3.15 -5.90
CA GLN A 59 -3.95 2.62 -5.59
C GLN A 59 -3.96 1.11 -5.76
N ARG A 60 -3.03 0.57 -6.55
CA ARG A 60 -2.85 -0.87 -6.64
C ARG A 60 -2.17 -1.41 -5.38
N LEU A 61 -2.80 -2.40 -4.75
CA LEU A 61 -2.32 -3.02 -3.52
C LEU A 61 -1.86 -4.46 -3.76
N PHE A 62 -0.94 -4.90 -2.92
CA PHE A 62 -0.37 -6.24 -3.00
C PHE A 62 -0.28 -6.86 -1.61
N ALA A 63 -0.60 -8.14 -1.49
CA ALA A 63 -0.39 -8.88 -0.25
C ALA A 63 1.00 -9.50 -0.22
N VAL A 64 1.72 -9.28 0.88
CA VAL A 64 3.02 -9.92 1.13
C VAL A 64 2.77 -11.36 1.57
N ARG A 65 3.48 -12.29 0.94
CA ARG A 65 3.58 -13.68 1.38
C ARG A 65 5.03 -13.93 1.80
N GLY A 66 5.21 -14.40 3.04
CA GLY A 66 6.52 -14.84 3.50
C GLY A 66 6.97 -16.06 2.69
N GLY A 67 8.19 -16.03 2.17
CA GLY A 67 8.86 -17.24 1.73
C GLY A 67 9.03 -18.17 2.94
N GLY A 68 8.58 -19.42 2.80
CA GLY A 68 8.76 -20.46 3.81
C GLY A 68 10.21 -20.90 3.93
#